data_AF-A0A2P6NW44-F1
#
_entry.id   AF-A0A2P6NW44-F1
#
_cell.length_a   1.000
_cell.length_b   1.000
_cell.length_c   1.000
_cell.angle_alpha   90.00
_cell.angle_beta   90.00
_cell.angle_gamma   90.00
#
_symmetry.space_group_name_H-M   'P 1'
#
loop_
_entity.id
_entity.type
_entity.pdbx_description
1 polymer ?
#
loop_
_entity_poly.entity_id
_entity_poly.type
_entity_poly.pdbx_seq_one_letter_code
_entity_poly.pdbx_strand_id
1 'polypeptide(L)'
;MKFRVGAGTLSSIIGARQPKDSIPTLWEKHHKESYEAAMKRNNIVQPKAVEIIQQLQIQKHIQKAIKSKDKDLNQQMDGLMSQVKKLVEKQVEEEPIILIEEEPLILVEEPSDQPGLALPVIPSEEREKIKKQRIEKKIKESRDEIKSHVYKRRGTLAEPTIIKQYQEKTQKVVKENNAKVFSKTMGQNCLLVGRVDGLVEELREVIEIKHRQIKLLSYVPPYEKTQLMAYLFLTGFDTGRLVQQYGEQTQTSPPIQFDPEYWEECVHRADNFWGEFQKLFDSELLQDRLVLKDAFDFPIVEKAHLFTVVHPFYDVSKIAGLEILNERKIGGRNKRK
;
A
#
# COMPACT_ATOMS: atom_id res chain seq x y z
N MET A 1 -17.62 -17.17 -2.88
CA MET A 1 -16.53 -16.59 -3.69
C MET A 1 -15.22 -16.74 -2.92
N LYS A 2 -14.11 -17.16 -3.55
CA LYS A 2 -12.80 -17.24 -2.86
C LYS A 2 -12.11 -15.88 -2.90
N PHE A 3 -11.66 -15.40 -1.74
CA PHE A 3 -10.91 -14.16 -1.60
C PHE A 3 -9.50 -14.31 -2.17
N ARG A 4 -9.25 -13.76 -3.35
CA ARG A 4 -7.96 -13.86 -4.05
C ARG A 4 -6.98 -12.76 -3.63
N VAL A 5 -5.89 -13.14 -2.96
CA VAL A 5 -4.85 -12.24 -2.43
C VAL A 5 -3.50 -12.54 -3.07
N GLY A 6 -2.76 -11.49 -3.44
CA GLY A 6 -1.38 -11.63 -3.91
C GLY A 6 -0.39 -11.71 -2.75
N ALA A 7 0.72 -12.44 -2.90
CA ALA A 7 1.77 -12.55 -1.88
C ALA A 7 2.25 -11.18 -1.33
N GLY A 8 2.44 -10.18 -2.20
CA GLY A 8 2.80 -8.83 -1.76
C GLY A 8 1.67 -8.09 -1.03
N THR A 9 0.42 -8.34 -1.40
CA THR A 9 -0.77 -7.76 -0.77
C THR A 9 -1.07 -8.38 0.59
N LEU A 10 -0.63 -9.64 0.82
CA LEU A 10 -0.80 -10.34 2.09
C LEU A 10 -0.26 -9.49 3.25
N SER A 11 0.91 -8.88 3.08
CA SER A 11 1.53 -8.00 4.08
C SER A 11 0.65 -6.83 4.52
N SER A 12 -0.14 -6.27 3.59
CA SER A 12 -1.06 -5.17 3.89
C SER A 12 -2.28 -5.64 4.67
N ILE A 13 -2.88 -6.77 4.28
CA ILE A 13 -4.11 -7.27 4.93
C ILE A 13 -3.85 -7.82 6.34
N ILE A 14 -2.64 -8.32 6.62
CA ILE A 14 -2.26 -8.79 7.96
C ILE A 14 -1.70 -7.68 8.88
N GLY A 15 -1.63 -6.44 8.38
CA GLY A 15 -1.13 -5.29 9.14
C GLY A 15 0.39 -5.12 9.21
N ALA A 16 1.18 -5.91 8.47
CA ALA A 16 2.63 -5.74 8.37
C ALA A 16 3.05 -4.51 7.56
N ARG A 17 2.10 -3.89 6.84
CA ARG A 17 2.24 -2.63 6.12
C ARG A 17 0.91 -1.88 6.17
N GLN A 18 0.94 -0.55 6.24
CA GLN A 18 -0.29 0.25 6.14
C GLN A 18 -1.04 -0.07 4.84
N PRO A 19 -2.36 -0.34 4.92
CA PRO A 19 -3.11 -0.86 3.79
C PRO A 19 -3.60 0.21 2.80
N LYS A 20 -3.12 1.47 2.92
CA LYS A 20 -3.70 2.69 2.31
C LYS A 20 -4.17 2.51 0.86
N ASP A 21 -3.38 1.83 0.03
CA ASP A 21 -3.70 1.67 -1.40
C ASP A 21 -4.24 0.28 -1.75
N SER A 22 -4.18 -0.67 -0.82
CA SER A 22 -4.53 -2.07 -1.08
C SER A 22 -6.03 -2.35 -0.95
N ILE A 23 -6.74 -1.65 -0.06
CA ILE A 23 -8.16 -1.92 0.21
C ILE A 23 -9.05 -1.51 -0.96
N PRO A 24 -8.96 -0.29 -1.54
CA PRO A 24 -9.75 0.08 -2.71
C PRO A 24 -9.48 -0.84 -3.92
N THR A 25 -8.22 -1.19 -4.18
CA THR A 25 -7.87 -2.13 -5.25
C THR A 25 -8.41 -3.54 -5.01
N LEU A 26 -8.38 -4.02 -3.76
CA LEU A 26 -8.99 -5.30 -3.40
C LEU A 26 -10.51 -5.25 -3.57
N TRP A 27 -11.14 -4.12 -3.25
CA TRP A 27 -12.59 -3.96 -3.33
C TRP A 27 -13.05 -3.91 -4.78
N GLU A 28 -12.42 -3.10 -5.62
CA GLU A 28 -12.68 -3.08 -7.06
C GLU A 28 -12.53 -4.49 -7.68
N LYS A 29 -11.50 -5.24 -7.26
CA LYS A 29 -11.23 -6.58 -7.77
C LYS A 29 -12.27 -7.62 -7.35
N HIS A 30 -12.80 -7.53 -6.13
CA HIS A 30 -13.67 -8.55 -5.55
C HIS A 30 -15.16 -8.20 -5.58
N HIS A 31 -15.51 -6.92 -5.66
CA HIS A 31 -16.89 -6.46 -5.69
C HIS A 31 -17.03 -5.18 -6.53
N LYS A 32 -16.62 -5.30 -7.80
CA LYS A 32 -16.55 -4.21 -8.78
C LYS A 32 -17.84 -3.38 -8.86
N GLU A 33 -18.99 -4.03 -8.83
CA GLU A 33 -20.31 -3.38 -8.93
C GLU A 33 -20.53 -2.37 -7.80
N SER A 34 -20.32 -2.79 -6.54
CA SER A 34 -20.46 -1.86 -5.40
C SER A 34 -19.40 -0.76 -5.40
N TYR A 35 -18.19 -1.06 -5.89
CA TYR A 35 -17.12 -0.07 -5.98
C TYR A 35 -17.49 1.01 -6.99
N GLU A 36 -17.92 0.62 -8.20
CA GLU A 36 -18.38 1.55 -9.23
C GLU A 36 -19.63 2.32 -8.77
N ALA A 37 -20.55 1.67 -8.04
CA ALA A 37 -21.72 2.32 -7.45
C ALA A 37 -21.29 3.40 -6.44
N ALA A 38 -20.38 3.10 -5.52
CA ALA A 38 -19.88 4.06 -4.54
C ALA A 38 -19.14 5.23 -5.21
N MET A 39 -18.29 4.95 -6.20
CA MET A 39 -17.60 6.00 -6.97
C MET A 39 -18.61 6.92 -7.67
N LYS A 40 -19.68 6.36 -8.23
CA LYS A 40 -20.76 7.12 -8.86
C LYS A 40 -21.57 7.94 -7.84
N ARG A 41 -22.00 7.34 -6.71
CA ARG A 41 -22.74 8.02 -5.64
C ARG A 41 -21.99 9.23 -5.12
N ASN A 42 -20.67 9.12 -4.98
CA ASN A 42 -19.81 10.18 -4.46
C ASN A 42 -19.27 11.14 -5.54
N ASN A 43 -19.76 11.06 -6.78
CA ASN A 43 -19.29 11.85 -7.93
C ASN A 43 -17.76 11.80 -8.13
N ILE A 44 -17.13 10.68 -7.78
CA ILE A 44 -15.70 10.48 -7.94
C ILE A 44 -15.46 9.99 -9.36
N VAL A 45 -15.05 10.90 -10.22
CA VAL A 45 -14.57 10.56 -11.57
C VAL A 45 -13.29 9.75 -11.40
N GLN A 46 -13.35 8.44 -11.66
CA GLN A 46 -12.13 7.65 -11.82
C GLN A 46 -11.28 8.32 -12.90
N PRO A 47 -10.02 8.68 -12.62
CA PRO A 47 -9.17 9.37 -13.56
C PRO A 47 -8.69 8.43 -14.67
N LYS A 48 -9.57 7.67 -15.35
CA LYS A 48 -9.20 6.75 -16.44
C LYS A 48 -8.53 7.48 -17.60
N ALA A 49 -8.94 8.72 -17.91
CA ALA A 49 -8.29 9.52 -18.97
C ALA A 49 -6.90 10.03 -18.55
N VAL A 50 -6.73 10.45 -17.29
CA VAL A 50 -5.44 10.92 -16.75
C VAL A 50 -4.50 9.74 -16.53
N GLU A 51 -4.97 8.60 -16.05
CA GLU A 51 -4.20 7.35 -15.97
C GLU A 51 -3.72 6.88 -17.34
N ILE A 52 -4.55 6.94 -18.39
CA ILE A 52 -4.14 6.53 -19.74
C ILE A 52 -3.10 7.51 -20.32
N ILE A 53 -3.30 8.83 -20.17
CA ILE A 53 -2.34 9.85 -20.63
C ILE A 53 -1.03 9.77 -19.82
N GLN A 54 -1.11 9.59 -18.51
CA GLN A 54 0.03 9.35 -17.63
C GLN A 54 0.75 8.07 -18.03
N GLN A 55 0.06 6.93 -18.19
CA GLN A 55 0.67 5.67 -18.60
C GLN A 55 1.38 5.79 -19.96
N LEU A 56 0.76 6.43 -20.96
CA LEU A 56 1.36 6.59 -22.30
C LEU A 56 2.55 7.56 -22.32
N GLN A 57 2.51 8.65 -21.55
CA GLN A 57 3.61 9.62 -21.46
C GLN A 57 4.75 9.09 -20.57
N ILE A 58 4.43 8.47 -19.44
CA ILE A 58 5.38 7.78 -18.56
C ILE A 58 6.09 6.66 -19.33
N GLN A 59 5.41 5.90 -20.18
CA GLN A 59 6.05 4.86 -21.00
C GLN A 59 7.11 5.44 -21.95
N LYS A 60 6.83 6.54 -22.65
CA LYS A 60 7.80 7.24 -23.52
C LYS A 60 8.98 7.82 -22.73
N HIS A 61 8.72 8.43 -21.57
CA HIS A 61 9.78 9.00 -20.74
C HIS A 61 10.62 7.93 -20.04
N ILE A 62 10.03 6.84 -19.56
CA ILE A 62 10.75 5.69 -19.02
C ILE A 62 11.69 5.09 -20.08
N GLN A 63 11.23 4.89 -21.32
CA GLN A 63 12.09 4.41 -22.41
C GLN A 63 13.29 5.34 -22.68
N LYS A 64 13.10 6.66 -22.51
CA LYS A 64 14.15 7.66 -22.70
C LYS A 64 15.12 7.70 -21.51
N ALA A 65 14.61 7.61 -20.28
CA ALA A 65 15.40 7.60 -19.06
C ALA A 65 16.21 6.31 -18.87
N ILE A 66 15.70 5.16 -19.36
CA ILE A 66 16.46 3.89 -19.39
C ILE A 66 17.77 4.03 -20.18
N LYS A 67 17.83 4.97 -21.14
CA LYS A 67 19.04 5.23 -21.93
C LYS A 67 20.02 6.21 -21.27
N SER A 68 19.62 6.98 -20.26
CA SER A 68 20.48 7.96 -19.60
C SER A 68 20.87 7.51 -18.18
N LYS A 69 22.16 7.63 -17.84
CA LYS A 69 22.66 7.30 -16.49
C LYS A 69 22.01 8.22 -15.44
N ASP A 70 21.71 7.64 -14.28
CA ASP A 70 20.91 8.09 -13.10
C ASP A 70 20.63 9.59 -12.84
N LYS A 71 21.46 10.53 -13.27
CA LYS A 71 21.31 11.97 -12.98
C LYS A 71 20.19 12.66 -13.76
N ASP A 72 19.80 12.11 -14.90
CA ASP A 72 18.82 12.71 -15.83
C ASP A 72 17.35 12.37 -15.47
N LEU A 73 17.12 11.29 -14.71
CA LEU A 73 15.77 10.81 -14.38
C LEU A 73 14.97 11.82 -13.51
N ASN A 74 15.62 12.41 -12.50
CA ASN A 74 14.95 13.39 -11.64
C ASN A 74 14.54 14.64 -12.42
N GLN A 75 15.40 15.09 -13.34
CA GLN A 75 15.12 16.23 -14.22
C GLN A 75 14.00 15.91 -15.23
N GLN A 76 13.96 14.70 -15.76
CA GLN A 76 12.87 14.23 -16.62
C GLN A 76 11.55 14.05 -15.86
N MET A 77 11.60 13.59 -14.61
CA MET A 77 10.44 13.53 -13.72
C MET A 77 9.88 14.92 -13.44
N ASP A 78 10.73 15.92 -13.20
CA ASP A 78 10.26 17.30 -12.97
C ASP A 78 9.58 17.87 -14.22
N GLY A 79 10.08 17.54 -15.42
CA GLY A 79 9.41 17.86 -16.69
C GLY A 79 8.03 17.22 -16.84
N LEU A 80 7.89 15.94 -16.49
CA LEU A 80 6.60 15.24 -16.49
C LEU A 80 5.63 15.85 -15.46
N MET A 81 6.12 16.19 -14.27
CA MET A 81 5.30 16.81 -13.21
C MET A 81 4.75 18.17 -13.62
N SER A 82 5.48 18.94 -14.42
CA SER A 82 4.98 20.20 -14.99
C SER A 82 3.78 19.99 -15.92
N GLN A 83 3.77 18.90 -16.70
CA GLN A 83 2.65 18.56 -17.57
C GLN A 83 1.44 18.05 -16.78
N VAL A 84 1.67 17.19 -15.78
CA VAL A 84 0.62 16.69 -14.88
C VAL A 84 -0.05 17.83 -14.13
N LYS A 85 0.75 18.79 -13.61
CA LYS A 85 0.24 19.98 -12.93
C LYS A 85 -0.78 20.74 -13.81
N LYS A 86 -0.44 21.02 -15.07
CA LYS A 86 -1.34 21.72 -16.01
C LYS A 86 -2.65 20.96 -16.27
N LEU A 87 -2.59 19.62 -16.34
CA LEU A 87 -3.78 18.79 -16.55
C LEU A 87 -4.67 18.76 -15.31
N VAL A 88 -4.09 18.64 -14.11
CA VAL A 88 -4.82 18.65 -12.84
C VAL A 88 -5.47 20.01 -12.59
N GLU A 89 -4.76 21.11 -12.87
CA GLU A 89 -5.31 22.48 -12.78
C GLU A 89 -6.56 22.63 -13.64
N LYS A 90 -6.50 22.19 -14.90
CA LYS A 90 -7.65 22.23 -15.82
C LYS A 90 -8.83 21.39 -15.31
N GLN A 91 -8.57 20.20 -14.76
CA GLN A 91 -9.63 19.32 -14.26
C GLN A 91 -10.32 19.88 -13.01
N VAL A 92 -9.57 20.54 -12.10
CA VAL A 92 -10.15 21.15 -10.89
C VAL A 92 -10.92 22.43 -11.21
N GLU A 93 -10.62 23.12 -12.32
CA GLU A 93 -11.44 24.25 -12.81
C GLU A 93 -12.82 23.82 -13.30
N GLU A 94 -12.97 22.58 -13.76
CA GLU A 94 -14.23 22.03 -14.30
C GLU A 94 -15.07 21.30 -13.23
N GLU A 95 -14.51 21.00 -12.04
CA GLU A 95 -15.22 20.33 -10.93
C GLU A 95 -16.01 21.31 -10.04
N PRO A 96 -17.31 21.12 -9.78
CA PRO A 96 -18.06 21.96 -8.85
C PRO A 96 -17.54 21.77 -7.41
N ILE A 97 -17.34 22.88 -6.69
CA ILE A 97 -16.99 22.85 -5.26
C ILE A 97 -18.25 22.51 -4.46
N ILE A 98 -18.42 21.23 -4.14
CA ILE A 98 -19.42 20.76 -3.18
C ILE A 98 -18.72 20.68 -1.81
N LEU A 99 -19.20 21.49 -0.85
CA LEU A 99 -18.90 21.27 0.58
C LEU A 99 -19.94 20.27 1.09
N ILE A 100 -19.46 19.15 1.63
CA ILE A 100 -20.27 18.31 2.50
C ILE A 100 -20.11 18.94 3.88
N GLU A 101 -21.16 19.54 4.43
CA GLU A 101 -21.14 19.92 5.84
C GLU A 101 -21.05 18.63 6.65
N GLU A 102 -20.04 18.50 7.51
CA GLU A 102 -20.03 17.46 8.53
C GLU A 102 -21.17 17.77 9.49
N GLU A 103 -22.37 17.27 9.19
CA GLU A 103 -23.45 17.34 10.17
C GLU A 103 -23.02 16.51 11.39
N PRO A 104 -23.00 17.09 12.61
CA PRO A 104 -22.80 16.31 13.81
C PRO A 104 -23.93 15.28 13.89
N LEU A 105 -23.60 14.03 14.24
CA LEU A 105 -24.56 12.96 14.48
C LEU A 105 -25.54 13.40 15.58
N ILE A 106 -26.68 13.97 15.21
CA ILE A 106 -27.81 14.15 16.11
C ILE A 106 -28.83 13.07 15.74
N LEU A 107 -28.98 12.08 16.62
CA LEU A 107 -30.13 11.18 16.58
C LEU A 107 -31.38 12.00 16.89
N VAL A 108 -32.17 12.36 15.87
CA VAL A 108 -33.53 12.86 16.08
C VAL A 108 -34.47 12.19 15.09
N GLU A 109 -35.58 11.70 15.65
CA GLU A 109 -36.74 11.13 14.98
C GLU A 109 -37.45 12.17 14.08
N GLU A 110 -38.18 11.68 13.07
CA GLU A 110 -38.86 12.41 11.97
C GLU A 110 -39.87 13.53 12.39
N PRO A 111 -40.61 14.15 11.45
CA PRO A 111 -40.21 15.05 10.37
C PRO A 111 -40.90 16.43 10.52
N SER A 112 -40.32 17.51 10.00
CA SER A 112 -41.10 18.75 9.84
C SER A 112 -40.70 19.55 8.60
N ASP A 113 -41.72 19.87 7.81
CA ASP A 113 -41.72 20.82 6.70
C ASP A 113 -41.01 22.14 7.04
N GLN A 114 -39.85 22.41 6.43
CA GLN A 114 -39.27 23.76 6.36
C GLN A 114 -38.50 24.02 5.05
N PRO A 115 -38.47 25.29 4.62
CA PRO A 115 -38.20 25.70 3.25
C PRO A 115 -36.70 25.66 2.90
N GLY A 116 -36.42 25.49 1.61
CA GLY A 116 -35.11 25.14 1.05
C GLY A 116 -33.90 25.79 1.72
N LEU A 117 -32.98 24.94 2.20
CA LEU A 117 -31.64 25.32 2.63
C LEU A 117 -30.96 26.11 1.51
N ALA A 118 -30.79 27.42 1.72
CA ALA A 118 -29.88 28.22 0.92
C ALA A 118 -28.45 27.76 1.22
N LEU A 119 -27.76 27.20 0.21
CA LEU A 119 -26.37 26.80 0.33
C LEU A 119 -25.53 27.97 0.85
N PRO A 120 -24.68 27.78 1.87
CA PRO A 120 -23.84 28.84 2.40
C PRO A 120 -22.91 29.39 1.31
N VAL A 121 -22.96 30.71 1.10
CA VAL A 121 -22.08 31.40 0.16
C VAL A 121 -20.70 31.52 0.80
N ILE A 122 -19.84 30.53 0.54
CA ILE A 122 -18.43 30.58 0.95
C ILE A 122 -17.77 31.83 0.34
N PRO A 123 -17.06 32.67 1.12
CA PRO A 123 -16.29 33.79 0.61
C PRO A 123 -15.31 33.35 -0.48
N SER A 124 -15.13 34.18 -1.51
CA SER A 124 -14.28 33.88 -2.68
C SER A 124 -12.84 33.50 -2.29
N GLU A 125 -12.28 34.14 -1.26
CA GLU A 125 -10.92 33.86 -0.77
C GLU A 125 -10.79 32.46 -0.15
N GLU A 126 -11.81 31.98 0.55
CA GLU A 126 -11.82 30.66 1.17
C GLU A 126 -12.04 29.56 0.13
N ARG A 127 -12.85 29.83 -0.91
CA ARG A 127 -12.98 28.95 -2.09
C ARG A 127 -11.64 28.78 -2.82
N GLU A 128 -10.91 29.87 -3.05
CA GLU A 128 -9.59 29.82 -3.70
C GLU A 128 -8.57 29.05 -2.85
N LYS A 129 -8.60 29.22 -1.52
CA LYS A 129 -7.74 28.46 -0.60
C LYS A 129 -8.03 26.96 -0.64
N ILE A 130 -9.30 26.56 -0.60
CA ILE A 130 -9.73 25.15 -0.70
C ILE A 130 -9.33 24.56 -2.06
N LYS A 131 -9.53 25.31 -3.14
CA LYS A 131 -9.16 24.90 -4.51
C LYS A 131 -7.65 24.68 -4.61
N LYS A 132 -6.84 25.60 -4.10
CA LYS A 132 -5.38 25.48 -4.08
C LYS A 132 -4.91 24.25 -3.28
N GLN A 133 -5.49 24.01 -2.11
CA GLN A 133 -5.17 22.82 -1.29
C GLN A 133 -5.53 21.51 -2.01
N ARG A 134 -6.70 21.45 -2.67
CA ARG A 134 -7.10 20.28 -3.48
C ARG A 134 -6.14 20.02 -4.63
N ILE A 135 -5.73 21.07 -5.34
CA ILE A 135 -4.74 20.98 -6.43
C ILE A 135 -3.40 20.47 -5.90
N GLU A 136 -2.88 21.05 -4.82
CA GLU A 136 -1.62 20.61 -4.20
C GLU A 136 -1.67 19.14 -3.75
N LYS A 137 -2.79 18.71 -3.15
CA LYS A 137 -3.03 17.31 -2.77
C LYS A 137 -3.03 16.38 -3.99
N LYS A 138 -3.83 16.68 -5.03
CA LYS A 138 -3.90 15.88 -6.27
C LYS A 138 -2.54 15.79 -6.98
N ILE A 139 -1.78 16.89 -7.01
CA ILE A 139 -0.41 16.92 -7.59
C ILE A 139 0.53 16.00 -6.80
N LYS A 140 0.48 16.06 -5.46
CA LYS A 140 1.31 15.22 -4.60
C LYS A 140 0.98 13.74 -4.80
N GLU A 141 -0.30 13.37 -4.78
CA GLU A 141 -0.76 12.00 -5.01
C GLU A 141 -0.29 11.47 -6.38
N SER A 142 -0.50 12.26 -7.44
CA SER A 142 -0.02 11.92 -8.80
C SER A 142 1.50 11.73 -8.85
N ARG A 143 2.27 12.58 -8.15
CA ARG A 143 3.75 12.47 -8.11
C ARG A 143 4.19 11.14 -7.50
N ASP A 144 3.54 10.74 -6.42
CA ASP A 144 3.89 9.53 -5.69
C ASP A 144 3.53 8.26 -6.49
N GLU A 145 2.40 8.28 -7.21
CA GLU A 145 2.01 7.22 -8.14
C GLU A 145 2.99 7.05 -9.30
N ILE A 146 3.40 8.16 -9.93
CA ILE A 146 4.38 8.16 -11.03
C ILE A 146 5.71 7.59 -10.54
N LYS A 147 6.21 8.08 -9.39
CA LYS A 147 7.44 7.56 -8.78
C LYS A 147 7.34 6.07 -8.53
N SER A 148 6.25 5.61 -7.92
CA SER A 148 5.99 4.19 -7.66
C SER A 148 6.05 3.36 -8.94
N HIS A 149 5.42 3.82 -10.02
CA HIS A 149 5.41 3.14 -11.32
C HIS A 149 6.81 3.08 -11.95
N VAL A 150 7.54 4.20 -11.96
CA VAL A 150 8.92 4.27 -12.48
C VAL A 150 9.84 3.33 -11.72
N TYR A 151 9.79 3.36 -10.37
CA TYR A 151 10.64 2.52 -9.53
C TYR A 151 10.32 1.02 -9.67
N LYS A 152 9.03 0.65 -9.72
CA LYS A 152 8.63 -0.75 -9.99
C LYS A 152 9.20 -1.24 -11.31
N ARG A 153 9.03 -0.45 -12.39
CA ARG A 153 9.52 -0.84 -13.71
C ARG A 153 11.04 -0.91 -13.78
N ARG A 154 11.75 0.01 -13.15
CA ARG A 154 13.22 -0.05 -13.02
C ARG A 154 13.66 -1.29 -12.25
N GLY A 155 12.93 -1.68 -11.21
CA GLY A 155 13.16 -2.93 -10.48
C GLY A 155 13.06 -4.14 -11.41
N THR A 156 11.93 -4.28 -12.10
CA THR A 156 11.69 -5.38 -13.05
C THR A 156 12.73 -5.47 -14.16
N LEU A 157 13.22 -4.35 -14.66
CA LEU A 157 14.27 -4.34 -15.69
C LEU A 157 15.66 -4.69 -15.14
N ALA A 158 15.92 -4.44 -13.85
CA ALA A 158 17.19 -4.75 -13.21
C ALA A 158 17.26 -6.21 -12.72
N GLU A 159 16.11 -6.84 -12.46
CA GLU A 159 16.00 -8.22 -11.96
C GLU A 159 16.89 -9.24 -12.72
N PRO A 160 16.90 -9.31 -14.06
CA PRO A 160 17.77 -10.24 -14.78
C PRO A 160 19.26 -10.03 -14.52
N THR A 161 19.69 -8.77 -14.39
CA THR A 161 21.08 -8.41 -14.07
C THR A 161 21.43 -8.82 -12.65
N ILE A 162 20.52 -8.60 -11.70
CA ILE A 162 20.72 -8.99 -10.29
C ILE A 162 20.81 -10.51 -10.16
N ILE A 163 19.94 -11.25 -10.86
CA ILE A 163 20.00 -12.72 -10.91
C ILE A 163 21.33 -13.18 -11.45
N LYS A 164 21.77 -12.62 -12.58
CA LYS A 164 23.07 -12.98 -13.18
C LYS A 164 24.21 -12.77 -12.18
N GLN A 165 24.28 -11.62 -11.51
CA GLN A 165 25.27 -11.34 -10.48
C GLN A 165 25.20 -12.33 -9.30
N TYR A 166 23.98 -12.69 -8.87
CA TYR A 166 23.78 -13.68 -7.81
C TYR A 166 24.29 -15.06 -8.24
N GLN A 167 23.96 -15.52 -9.46
CA GLN A 167 24.40 -16.81 -9.99
C GLN A 167 25.92 -16.85 -10.13
N GLU A 168 26.55 -15.80 -10.65
CA GLU A 168 28.01 -15.71 -10.77
C GLU A 168 28.70 -15.76 -9.40
N LYS A 169 28.14 -15.06 -8.40
CA LYS A 169 28.72 -15.03 -7.05
C LYS A 169 28.52 -16.34 -6.28
N THR A 170 27.40 -17.01 -6.46
CA THR A 170 27.02 -18.20 -5.68
C THR A 170 27.27 -19.52 -6.41
N GLN A 171 27.55 -19.46 -7.72
CA GLN A 171 27.63 -20.61 -8.63
C GLN A 171 26.35 -21.47 -8.65
N LYS A 172 25.22 -20.89 -8.25
CA LYS A 172 23.90 -21.54 -8.24
C LYS A 172 23.12 -21.20 -9.50
N VAL A 173 22.30 -22.13 -9.96
CA VAL A 173 21.35 -21.90 -11.07
C VAL A 173 20.01 -21.48 -10.50
N VAL A 174 19.54 -20.30 -10.90
CA VAL A 174 18.21 -19.78 -10.57
C VAL A 174 17.27 -20.06 -11.74
N LYS A 175 16.20 -20.80 -11.47
CA LYS A 175 15.12 -21.12 -12.43
C LYS A 175 13.85 -20.33 -12.11
N GLU A 176 12.86 -20.40 -12.99
CA GLU A 176 11.50 -19.88 -12.75
C GLU A 176 11.44 -18.38 -12.39
N ASN A 177 12.28 -17.55 -13.02
CA ASN A 177 12.27 -16.11 -12.84
C ASN A 177 10.99 -15.48 -13.41
N ASN A 178 10.00 -15.23 -12.55
CA ASN A 178 8.71 -14.63 -12.91
C ASN A 178 7.92 -15.39 -13.99
N ALA A 179 8.32 -16.62 -14.32
CA ALA A 179 7.77 -17.41 -15.42
C ALA A 179 6.47 -18.13 -15.03
N LYS A 180 6.37 -18.60 -13.78
CA LYS A 180 5.26 -19.40 -13.28
C LYS A 180 4.44 -18.68 -12.23
N VAL A 181 3.11 -18.73 -12.39
CA VAL A 181 2.16 -18.30 -11.35
C VAL A 181 1.88 -19.48 -10.44
N PHE A 182 2.12 -19.30 -9.16
CA PHE A 182 1.75 -20.24 -8.11
C PHE A 182 0.43 -19.81 -7.47
N SER A 183 -0.39 -20.78 -7.10
CA SER A 183 -1.63 -20.53 -6.38
C SER A 183 -1.94 -21.66 -5.41
N LYS A 184 -2.32 -21.32 -4.18
CA LYS A 184 -2.70 -22.31 -3.16
C LYS A 184 -3.79 -21.71 -2.27
N THR A 185 -4.73 -22.55 -1.84
CA THR A 185 -5.74 -22.11 -0.86
C THR A 185 -5.06 -22.02 0.50
N MET A 186 -5.30 -20.92 1.22
CA MET A 186 -4.87 -20.70 2.60
C MET A 186 -6.11 -20.36 3.44
N GLY A 187 -6.15 -20.85 4.67
CA GLY A 187 -7.32 -20.67 5.54
C GLY A 187 -8.59 -21.26 4.94
N GLN A 188 -9.73 -20.69 5.33
CA GLN A 188 -11.04 -21.20 4.89
C GLN A 188 -11.41 -20.74 3.49
N ASN A 189 -11.13 -19.47 3.16
CA ASN A 189 -11.70 -18.82 1.98
C ASN A 189 -10.70 -18.00 1.16
N CYS A 190 -9.40 -18.04 1.46
CA CYS A 190 -8.40 -17.26 0.75
C CYS A 190 -7.64 -18.07 -0.31
N LEU A 191 -7.65 -17.58 -1.55
CA LEU A 191 -6.79 -18.08 -2.62
C LEU A 191 -5.55 -17.18 -2.72
N LEU A 192 -4.42 -17.66 -2.19
CA LEU A 192 -3.15 -16.98 -2.32
C LEU A 192 -2.58 -17.21 -3.72
N VAL A 193 -2.08 -16.15 -4.35
CA VAL A 193 -1.42 -16.21 -5.65
C VAL A 193 -0.11 -15.43 -5.65
N GLY A 194 0.88 -15.89 -6.40
CA GLY A 194 2.17 -15.22 -6.47
C GLY A 194 3.03 -15.66 -7.66
N ARG A 195 3.99 -14.80 -8.02
CA ARG A 195 5.13 -15.14 -8.88
C ARG A 195 6.39 -14.93 -8.06
N VAL A 196 7.33 -15.85 -8.15
CA VAL A 196 8.61 -15.77 -7.46
C VAL A 196 9.66 -15.19 -8.42
N ASP A 197 10.62 -14.45 -7.88
CA ASP A 197 11.71 -13.89 -8.69
C ASP A 197 12.75 -14.95 -9.09
N GLY A 198 12.81 -16.06 -8.34
CA GLY A 198 13.60 -17.22 -8.72
C GLY A 198 13.51 -18.38 -7.75
N LEU A 199 13.86 -19.56 -8.24
CA LEU A 199 13.96 -20.80 -7.48
C LEU A 199 15.32 -21.46 -7.68
N VAL A 200 15.91 -21.93 -6.60
CA VAL A 200 17.08 -22.82 -6.64
C VAL A 200 16.61 -24.20 -6.19
N GLU A 201 16.23 -25.04 -7.15
CA GLU A 201 15.60 -26.35 -6.90
C GLU A 201 16.45 -27.28 -6.05
N GLU A 202 17.75 -27.35 -6.33
CA GLU A 202 18.70 -28.24 -5.64
C GLU A 202 18.77 -27.97 -4.13
N LEU A 203 18.54 -26.71 -3.74
CA LEU A 203 18.54 -26.28 -2.34
C LEU A 203 17.13 -26.09 -1.77
N ARG A 204 16.09 -26.35 -2.57
CA ARG A 204 14.70 -26.02 -2.24
C ARG A 204 14.59 -24.59 -1.68
N GLU A 205 15.21 -23.64 -2.38
CA GLU A 205 15.35 -22.24 -1.94
C GLU A 205 14.56 -21.28 -2.86
N VAL A 206 13.76 -20.39 -2.28
CA VAL A 206 13.11 -19.27 -2.99
C VAL A 206 13.99 -18.03 -2.94
N ILE A 207 14.17 -17.38 -4.08
CA ILE A 207 14.89 -16.11 -4.19
C ILE A 207 13.88 -14.99 -4.40
N GLU A 208 13.91 -13.98 -3.52
CA GLU A 208 13.19 -12.72 -3.67
C GLU A 208 14.20 -11.59 -3.93
N ILE A 209 13.93 -10.75 -4.93
CA ILE A 209 14.85 -9.73 -5.40
C ILE A 209 14.29 -8.34 -5.11
N LYS A 210 15.13 -7.46 -4.56
CA LYS A 210 14.77 -6.06 -4.32
C LYS A 210 15.84 -5.13 -4.87
N HIS A 211 15.46 -4.36 -5.90
CA HIS A 211 16.26 -3.25 -6.38
C HIS A 211 15.95 -1.98 -5.56
N ARG A 212 16.79 -1.70 -4.57
CA ARG A 212 16.63 -0.58 -3.63
C ARG A 212 16.97 0.74 -4.30
N GLN A 213 16.26 1.79 -3.91
CA GLN A 213 16.46 3.15 -4.44
C GLN A 213 17.25 4.05 -3.49
N ILE A 214 17.32 3.72 -2.20
CA ILE A 214 17.91 4.59 -1.17
C ILE A 214 19.14 3.94 -0.54
N LYS A 215 18.98 2.71 -0.05
CA LYS A 215 20.05 1.97 0.62
C LYS A 215 19.72 0.48 0.68
N LEU A 216 20.74 -0.34 0.89
CA LEU A 216 20.58 -1.72 1.33
C LEU A 216 20.08 -1.75 2.77
N LEU A 217 19.27 -2.75 3.11
CA LEU A 217 18.79 -2.97 4.47
C LEU A 217 19.60 -4.09 5.13
N SER A 218 20.03 -3.87 6.36
CA SER A 218 20.75 -4.86 7.18
C SER A 218 19.84 -5.95 7.74
N TYR A 219 18.52 -5.79 7.62
CA TYR A 219 17.50 -6.73 8.06
C TYR A 219 16.45 -6.93 6.97
N VAL A 220 15.64 -7.99 7.09
CA VAL A 220 14.48 -8.22 6.22
C VAL A 220 13.26 -7.56 6.84
N PRO A 221 12.64 -6.54 6.19
CA PRO A 221 11.44 -5.89 6.69
C PRO A 221 10.29 -6.89 6.90
N PRO A 222 9.40 -6.66 7.90
CA PRO A 222 8.29 -7.57 8.18
C PRO A 222 7.42 -7.87 6.96
N TYR A 223 7.09 -6.85 6.15
CA TYR A 223 6.29 -7.04 4.94
C TYR A 223 6.98 -7.90 3.88
N GLU A 224 8.32 -7.89 3.82
CA GLU A 224 9.10 -8.77 2.92
C GLU A 224 9.24 -10.17 3.51
N LYS A 225 9.34 -10.31 4.85
CA LYS A 225 9.26 -11.61 5.53
C LYS A 225 7.91 -12.26 5.21
N THR A 226 6.78 -11.54 5.36
CA THR A 226 5.45 -12.05 5.01
C THR A 226 5.39 -12.50 3.55
N GLN A 227 5.89 -11.67 2.63
CA GLN A 227 5.90 -11.99 1.21
C GLN A 227 6.71 -13.27 0.92
N LEU A 228 7.87 -13.41 1.56
CA LEU A 228 8.72 -14.59 1.41
C LEU A 228 8.06 -15.85 1.99
N MET A 229 7.43 -15.77 3.17
CA MET A 229 6.67 -16.89 3.75
C MET A 229 5.51 -17.33 2.84
N ALA A 230 4.84 -16.37 2.21
CA ALA A 230 3.80 -16.66 1.22
C ALA A 230 4.36 -17.46 0.04
N TYR A 231 5.55 -17.11 -0.46
CA TYR A 231 6.19 -17.87 -1.53
C TYR A 231 6.63 -19.26 -1.11
N LEU A 232 7.21 -19.42 0.08
CA LEU A 232 7.57 -20.73 0.62
C LEU A 232 6.35 -21.65 0.74
N PHE A 233 5.22 -21.12 1.24
CA PHE A 233 3.96 -21.86 1.29
C PHE A 233 3.43 -22.26 -0.10
N LEU A 234 3.53 -21.34 -1.08
CA LEU A 234 3.08 -21.55 -2.47
C LEU A 234 3.91 -22.60 -3.21
N THR A 235 5.23 -22.59 -3.02
CA THR A 235 6.16 -23.49 -3.72
C THR A 235 6.38 -24.81 -2.96
N GLY A 236 6.06 -24.84 -1.66
CA GLY A 236 6.38 -25.96 -0.78
C GLY A 236 7.88 -26.10 -0.52
N PHE A 237 8.64 -25.01 -0.63
CA PHE A 237 10.07 -24.94 -0.33
C PHE A 237 10.27 -24.51 1.12
N ASP A 238 11.41 -24.90 1.69
CA ASP A 238 11.63 -24.79 3.14
C ASP A 238 12.44 -23.55 3.51
N THR A 239 13.15 -22.97 2.53
CA THR A 239 14.07 -21.86 2.76
C THR A 239 13.90 -20.77 1.70
N GLY A 240 14.02 -19.52 2.11
CA GLY A 240 14.05 -18.36 1.22
C GLY A 240 15.25 -17.46 1.46
N ARG A 241 15.60 -16.64 0.47
CA ARG A 241 16.59 -15.56 0.60
C ARG A 241 16.13 -14.29 -0.06
N LEU A 242 16.48 -13.18 0.59
CA LEU A 242 16.34 -11.85 0.03
C LEU A 242 17.66 -11.42 -0.60
N VAL A 243 17.64 -11.14 -1.90
CA VAL A 243 18.75 -10.55 -2.65
C VAL A 243 18.42 -9.09 -2.91
N GLN A 244 19.26 -8.19 -2.43
CA GLN A 244 19.05 -6.75 -2.53
C GLN A 244 20.18 -6.13 -3.33
N GLN A 245 19.86 -5.22 -4.24
CA GLN A 245 20.84 -4.42 -4.98
C GLN A 245 20.61 -2.92 -4.73
N TYR A 246 21.69 -2.17 -4.57
CA TYR A 246 21.70 -0.70 -4.55
C TYR A 246 22.96 -0.20 -5.26
N GLY A 247 22.78 0.51 -6.38
CA GLY A 247 23.90 0.85 -7.26
C GLY A 247 24.62 -0.42 -7.73
N GLU A 248 25.92 -0.48 -7.48
CA GLU A 248 26.76 -1.64 -7.84
C GLU A 248 26.87 -2.69 -6.71
N GLN A 249 26.30 -2.39 -5.53
CA GLN A 249 26.39 -3.26 -4.37
C GLN A 249 25.24 -4.25 -4.33
N THR A 250 25.56 -5.53 -4.08
CA THR A 250 24.58 -6.61 -3.92
C THR A 250 24.79 -7.31 -2.57
N GLN A 251 23.69 -7.46 -1.82
CA GLN A 251 23.66 -8.12 -0.52
C GLN A 251 22.63 -9.26 -0.54
N THR A 252 22.96 -10.38 0.10
CA THR A 252 22.05 -11.52 0.25
C THR A 252 21.81 -11.76 1.74
N SER A 253 20.56 -11.98 2.13
CA SER A 253 20.25 -12.33 3.52
C SER A 253 20.78 -13.72 3.89
N PRO A 254 20.93 -14.01 5.19
CA PRO A 254 20.95 -15.40 5.66
C PRO A 254 19.72 -16.18 5.16
N PRO A 255 19.78 -17.53 5.14
CA PRO A 255 18.61 -18.36 4.89
C PRO A 255 17.47 -18.00 5.85
N ILE A 256 16.27 -17.83 5.31
CA ILE A 256 15.05 -17.63 6.09
C ILE A 256 14.25 -18.92 5.97
N GLN A 257 14.15 -19.66 7.08
CA GLN A 257 13.37 -20.89 7.12
C GLN A 257 11.88 -20.58 7.09
N PHE A 258 11.08 -21.47 6.52
CA PHE A 258 9.64 -21.42 6.67
C PHE A 258 9.28 -21.50 8.16
N ASP A 259 8.38 -20.63 8.58
CA ASP A 259 8.01 -20.42 9.97
C ASP A 259 6.52 -20.77 10.11
N PRO A 260 6.18 -22.01 10.54
CA PRO A 260 4.80 -22.49 10.54
C PRO A 260 3.91 -21.69 11.50
N GLU A 261 4.43 -21.30 12.66
CA GLU A 261 3.69 -20.55 13.67
C GLU A 261 3.35 -19.15 13.14
N TYR A 262 4.35 -18.45 12.59
CA TYR A 262 4.12 -17.16 11.94
C TYR A 262 3.18 -17.28 10.74
N TRP A 263 3.27 -18.36 9.97
CA TRP A 263 2.39 -18.59 8.84
C TRP A 263 0.94 -18.81 9.27
N GLU A 264 0.70 -19.58 10.32
CA GLU A 264 -0.63 -19.79 10.89
C GLU A 264 -1.25 -18.47 11.37
N GLU A 265 -0.45 -17.62 12.01
CA GLU A 265 -0.88 -16.27 12.37
C GLU A 265 -1.27 -15.43 11.14
N CYS A 266 -0.47 -15.48 10.06
CA CYS A 266 -0.80 -14.79 8.80
C CYS A 266 -2.13 -15.27 8.21
N VAL A 267 -2.39 -16.58 8.27
CA VAL A 267 -3.65 -17.18 7.80
C VAL A 267 -4.82 -16.68 8.64
N HIS A 268 -4.72 -16.74 9.97
CA HIS A 268 -5.78 -16.26 10.88
C HIS A 268 -6.10 -14.77 10.66
N ARG A 269 -5.07 -13.93 10.54
CA ARG A 269 -5.24 -12.49 10.25
C ARG A 269 -5.92 -12.25 8.90
N ALA A 270 -5.56 -13.02 7.87
CA ALA A 270 -6.18 -12.89 6.56
C ALA A 270 -7.65 -13.34 6.53
N ASP A 271 -8.00 -14.43 7.24
CA ASP A 271 -9.38 -14.89 7.37
C ASP A 271 -10.24 -13.86 8.14
N ASN A 272 -9.71 -13.27 9.22
CA ASN A 272 -10.37 -12.19 9.96
C ASN A 272 -10.55 -10.94 9.09
N PHE A 273 -9.50 -10.53 8.36
CA PHE A 273 -9.60 -9.42 7.42
C PHE A 273 -10.73 -9.67 6.41
N TRP A 274 -10.80 -10.87 5.82
CA TRP A 274 -11.82 -11.20 4.84
C TRP A 274 -13.23 -11.10 5.42
N GLY A 275 -13.46 -11.67 6.61
CA GLY A 275 -14.78 -11.61 7.26
C GLY A 275 -15.25 -10.17 7.53
N GLU A 276 -14.34 -9.28 7.94
CA GLU A 276 -14.65 -7.86 8.10
C GLU A 276 -14.80 -7.14 6.77
N PHE A 277 -13.95 -7.46 5.79
CA PHE A 277 -13.96 -6.84 4.47
C PHE A 277 -15.24 -7.14 3.69
N GLN A 278 -15.87 -8.30 3.90
CA GLN A 278 -17.16 -8.61 3.29
C GLN A 278 -18.27 -7.66 3.75
N LYS A 279 -18.21 -7.14 4.98
CA LYS A 279 -19.21 -6.17 5.48
C LYS A 279 -19.20 -4.86 4.71
N LEU A 280 -18.08 -4.52 4.05
CA LEU A 280 -17.99 -3.38 3.15
C LEU A 280 -18.95 -3.50 1.97
N PHE A 281 -19.20 -4.71 1.47
CA PHE A 281 -19.95 -4.89 0.23
C PHE A 281 -21.44 -4.54 0.39
N ASP A 282 -21.96 -4.67 1.61
CA ASP A 282 -23.38 -4.46 1.92
C ASP A 282 -23.66 -3.13 2.64
N SER A 283 -22.64 -2.29 2.87
CA SER A 283 -22.78 -1.04 3.63
C SER A 283 -22.36 0.18 2.81
N GLU A 284 -23.33 0.90 2.26
CA GLU A 284 -23.09 2.15 1.53
C GLU A 284 -22.32 3.18 2.36
N LEU A 285 -22.64 3.29 3.66
CA LEU A 285 -21.89 4.16 4.59
C LEU A 285 -20.39 3.80 4.65
N LEU A 286 -20.05 2.52 4.78
CA LEU A 286 -18.66 2.07 4.82
C LEU A 286 -17.95 2.28 3.47
N GLN A 287 -18.67 2.06 2.38
CA GLN A 287 -18.19 2.30 1.01
C GLN A 287 -17.86 3.77 0.78
N ASP A 288 -18.78 4.65 1.15
CA ASP A 288 -18.68 6.09 0.95
C ASP A 288 -17.54 6.67 1.81
N ARG A 289 -17.44 6.27 3.09
CA ARG A 289 -16.31 6.64 3.96
C ARG A 289 -14.95 6.20 3.37
N LEU A 290 -14.90 5.01 2.78
CA LEU A 290 -13.66 4.48 2.20
C LEU A 290 -13.23 5.26 0.95
N VAL A 291 -14.16 5.58 0.04
CA VAL A 291 -13.82 6.31 -1.20
C VAL A 291 -13.54 7.79 -0.97
N LEU A 292 -14.19 8.41 0.03
CA LEU A 292 -13.95 9.82 0.40
C LEU A 292 -12.62 10.03 1.16
N LYS A 293 -11.90 8.95 1.47
CA LYS A 293 -10.59 8.94 2.17
C LYS A 293 -10.60 9.56 3.58
N ASP A 294 -11.78 9.75 4.19
CA ASP A 294 -11.92 10.05 5.63
C ASP A 294 -11.72 8.80 6.51
N ALA A 295 -11.32 7.70 5.88
CA ALA A 295 -11.20 6.36 6.43
C ALA A 295 -9.83 6.03 7.05
N PHE A 296 -9.23 6.94 7.83
CA PHE A 296 -8.16 6.52 8.75
C PHE A 296 -8.72 5.87 10.03
N ASP A 297 -9.98 6.14 10.38
CA ASP A 297 -10.71 5.49 11.47
C ASP A 297 -11.65 4.39 10.97
N PHE A 298 -11.10 3.46 10.18
CA PHE A 298 -11.83 2.26 9.80
C PHE A 298 -11.61 1.17 10.87
N PRO A 299 -12.67 0.66 11.54
CA PRO A 299 -12.53 -0.38 12.57
C PRO A 299 -11.83 -1.65 12.06
N ILE A 300 -11.90 -1.90 10.74
CA ILE A 300 -11.23 -3.04 10.08
C ILE A 300 -9.70 -2.91 10.19
N VAL A 301 -9.17 -1.69 10.00
CA VAL A 301 -7.72 -1.42 10.06
C VAL A 301 -7.27 -1.29 11.51
N GLU A 302 -8.07 -0.66 12.37
CA GLU A 302 -7.76 -0.51 13.79
C GLU A 302 -7.76 -1.86 14.51
N LYS A 303 -8.71 -2.77 14.23
CA LYS A 303 -8.67 -4.15 14.74
C LYS A 303 -7.48 -4.92 14.18
N ALA A 304 -7.16 -4.79 12.89
CA ALA A 304 -5.96 -5.42 12.33
C ALA A 304 -4.65 -4.86 12.95
N HIS A 305 -4.63 -3.59 13.33
CA HIS A 305 -3.50 -2.94 14.02
C HIS A 305 -3.42 -3.26 15.52
N LEU A 306 -4.53 -3.47 16.22
CA LEU A 306 -4.52 -3.87 17.63
C LEU A 306 -3.88 -5.26 17.84
N PHE A 307 -3.91 -6.15 16.83
CA PHE A 307 -3.20 -7.43 16.88
C PHE A 307 -1.70 -7.32 16.59
N THR A 308 -1.18 -6.17 16.13
CA THR A 308 0.26 -5.96 15.95
C THR A 308 1.02 -5.78 17.28
N VAL A 309 0.34 -5.73 18.42
CA VAL A 309 0.94 -5.43 19.74
C VAL A 309 1.41 -6.69 20.49
N VAL A 310 1.27 -7.89 19.95
CA VAL A 310 1.73 -9.11 20.64
C VAL A 310 2.67 -9.92 19.75
N HIS A 311 3.88 -9.42 19.55
CA HIS A 311 5.02 -10.28 19.23
C HIS A 311 6.27 -9.74 19.96
N PRO A 312 6.97 -10.55 20.79
CA PRO A 312 8.02 -10.08 21.69
C PRO A 312 9.33 -9.61 21.01
N PHE A 313 9.36 -9.45 19.69
CA PHE A 313 10.60 -9.14 18.95
C PHE A 313 10.82 -7.67 18.61
N TYR A 314 9.85 -6.77 18.86
CA TYR A 314 10.02 -5.35 18.54
C TYR A 314 9.41 -4.43 19.59
N ASP A 315 10.29 -3.68 20.25
CA ASP A 315 9.94 -2.62 21.18
C ASP A 315 9.37 -1.41 20.42
N VAL A 316 8.03 -1.35 20.37
CA VAL A 316 7.26 -0.31 19.69
C VAL A 316 7.30 1.02 20.43
N SER A 317 7.83 1.07 21.66
CA SER A 317 7.94 2.29 22.46
C SER A 317 8.82 3.38 21.83
N LYS A 318 9.58 3.04 20.79
CA LYS A 318 10.43 3.99 20.04
C LYS A 318 9.79 4.59 18.77
N ILE A 319 8.63 4.11 18.33
CA ILE A 319 8.04 4.52 17.03
C ILE A 319 6.88 5.52 17.18
N ALA A 320 6.33 5.70 18.37
CA ALA A 320 5.41 6.79 18.65
C ALA A 320 6.01 7.66 19.75
N GLY A 321 6.38 8.90 19.43
CA GLY A 321 6.71 9.95 20.39
C GLY A 321 5.47 10.36 21.19
N LEU A 322 4.88 9.41 21.91
CA LEU A 322 3.82 9.58 22.89
C LEU A 322 4.43 9.25 24.24
N GLU A 323 5.20 10.20 24.79
CA GLU A 323 5.38 10.27 26.24
C GLU A 323 4.01 10.54 26.86
N ILE A 324 3.30 9.46 27.19
CA ILE A 324 2.13 9.53 28.05
C ILE A 324 2.67 9.80 29.45
N LEU A 325 2.64 11.08 29.83
CA LEU A 325 2.65 11.52 31.22
C LEU A 325 1.44 10.93 31.94
N ASN A 326 1.67 9.84 32.68
CA ASN A 326 0.96 9.46 33.89
C ASN A 326 1.84 8.38 34.55
N GLU A 327 2.26 8.47 35.80
CA GLU A 327 1.38 8.64 36.95
C GLU A 327 2.05 9.40 38.11
N ARG A 328 1.16 10.07 38.86
CA ARG A 328 1.33 10.50 40.24
C ARG A 328 2.00 9.42 41.09
N LYS A 329 3.09 9.77 41.78
CA LYS A 329 3.36 9.21 43.12
C LYS A 329 2.96 10.21 44.18
N ILE A 330 1.81 9.91 44.80
CA ILE A 330 1.45 10.40 46.12
C ILE A 330 2.42 9.77 47.13
N GLY A 331 3.00 10.60 47.99
CA GLY A 331 3.36 10.24 49.36
C GLY A 331 4.84 9.96 49.63
N GLY A 332 5.45 10.77 50.51
CA GLY A 332 6.60 10.33 51.31
C GLY A 332 7.64 11.40 51.62
N ARG A 333 7.46 12.08 52.76
CA ARG A 333 8.45 12.95 53.43
C ARG A 333 9.85 12.32 53.52
N ASN A 334 10.90 13.13 53.35
CA ASN A 334 11.79 13.41 54.49
C ASN A 334 12.70 14.63 54.28
N LYS A 335 12.72 15.46 55.33
CA LYS A 335 13.68 16.55 55.60
C LYS A 335 15.08 16.00 55.88
N ARG A 336 16.07 16.90 55.77
CA ARG A 336 17.50 16.88 56.17
C ARG A 336 18.40 16.80 54.93
N LYS A 337 19.38 17.67 54.72
CA LYS A 337 20.03 18.69 55.56
C LYS A 337 20.45 19.86 54.67
#